data_AF-A0AAU3U1R5-F1
#
_entry.id   AF-A0AAU3U1R5-F1
#
_cell.length_a   1.000
_cell.length_b   1.000
_cell.length_c   1.000
_cell.angle_alpha   90.00
_cell.angle_beta   90.00
_cell.angle_gamma   90.00
#
_symmetry.space_group_name_H-M   'P 1'
#
loop_
_entity.id
_entity.type
_entity.pdbx_description
1 polymer ?
#
loop_
_entity_poly.entity_id
_entity_poly.type
_entity_poly.pdbx_seq_one_letter_code
_entity_poly.pdbx_strand_id
1 'polypeptide(L)'
;MSGCCGPILTSAGTGSGNTDPIFDVEYVLLCDVAADGTSTPFLRRFTHAQDGSLSSTATLALDGSTAYTPTGTVGVCSADSTTTPVTTQTASTHRQVLNTAGTFDVFGTATGTVESVTVSVIAAGATGPTVTTASGTSPMFAGESVTWSALPDVAAGSDELTGPLSVTTKAGDVVAVSWTERP
;
A
#
# COMPACT_ATOMS: atom_id res chain seq x y z
N MET A 1 -1.14 48.70 -6.74
CA MET A 1 -2.26 48.27 -5.87
C MET A 1 -3.52 48.49 -6.69
N SER A 2 -3.90 47.54 -7.54
CA SER A 2 -4.67 46.32 -7.23
C SER A 2 -6.02 46.66 -6.60
N GLY A 3 -7.10 46.32 -7.30
CA GLY A 3 -8.47 46.46 -6.82
C GLY A 3 -9.54 46.57 -7.91
N CYS A 4 -9.43 45.82 -9.01
CA CYS A 4 -10.50 45.68 -9.99
C CYS A 4 -11.60 44.77 -9.41
N CYS A 5 -12.66 45.36 -8.87
CA CYS A 5 -13.92 44.66 -8.63
C CYS A 5 -14.74 44.72 -9.93
N GLY A 6 -14.55 43.74 -10.81
CA GLY A 6 -15.46 43.48 -11.93
C GLY A 6 -16.68 42.68 -11.44
N PRO A 7 -17.83 42.74 -12.14
CA PRO A 7 -19.03 42.05 -11.70
C PRO A 7 -18.81 40.54 -11.69
N ILE A 8 -19.33 39.89 -10.65
CA ILE A 8 -19.51 38.44 -10.61
C ILE A 8 -20.27 38.05 -11.86
N LEU A 9 -19.63 37.28 -12.75
CA LEU A 9 -20.31 36.51 -13.77
C LEU A 9 -21.14 35.45 -13.05
N THR A 10 -22.36 35.79 -12.63
CA THR A 10 -23.38 34.78 -12.42
C THR A 10 -23.78 34.30 -13.81
N SER A 11 -23.06 33.32 -14.33
CA SER A 11 -23.59 32.54 -15.43
C SER A 11 -24.84 31.85 -14.89
N ALA A 12 -26.01 32.46 -15.13
CA ALA A 12 -27.25 31.72 -15.25
C ALA A 12 -27.05 30.79 -16.45
N GLY A 13 -26.38 29.66 -16.21
CA GLY A 13 -26.32 28.58 -17.15
C GLY A 13 -27.74 28.08 -17.32
N THR A 14 -28.47 28.65 -18.26
CA THR A 14 -29.46 27.88 -19.00
C THR A 14 -28.65 26.77 -19.65
N GLY A 15 -28.52 25.64 -18.94
CA GLY A 15 -27.94 24.42 -19.45
C GLY A 15 -28.77 24.01 -20.65
N SER A 16 -28.41 24.55 -21.82
CA SER A 16 -28.71 23.93 -23.09
C SER A 16 -28.00 22.58 -23.00
N GLY A 17 -28.75 21.54 -22.66
CA GLY A 17 -28.24 20.18 -22.57
C GLY A 17 -27.43 19.93 -23.83
N ASN A 18 -26.15 19.59 -23.66
CA ASN A 18 -25.35 19.19 -24.78
C ASN A 18 -26.04 17.94 -25.34
N THR A 19 -26.62 18.02 -26.54
CA THR A 19 -27.23 16.87 -27.22
C THR A 19 -26.18 15.91 -27.77
N ASP A 20 -24.91 16.11 -27.40
CA ASP A 20 -23.90 15.08 -27.61
C ASP A 20 -24.33 13.85 -26.82
N PRO A 21 -24.51 12.70 -27.49
CA PRO A 21 -24.73 11.46 -26.77
C PRO A 21 -23.51 11.24 -25.87
N ILE A 22 -23.70 11.43 -24.57
CA ILE A 22 -22.71 11.03 -23.58
C ILE A 22 -22.71 9.50 -23.56
N PHE A 23 -21.72 8.93 -24.25
CA PHE A 23 -21.42 7.52 -24.20
C PHE A 23 -20.39 7.28 -23.10
N ASP A 24 -20.62 6.23 -22.29
CA ASP A 24 -19.59 5.67 -21.43
C ASP A 24 -18.83 4.58 -22.18
N VAL A 25 -17.52 4.50 -21.99
CA VAL A 25 -16.64 3.61 -22.74
C VAL A 25 -15.68 2.90 -21.81
N GLU A 26 -15.80 1.58 -21.74
CA GLU A 26 -14.98 0.71 -20.90
C GLU A 26 -14.22 -0.30 -21.76
N TYR A 27 -13.01 -0.63 -21.32
CA TYR A 27 -12.15 -1.60 -21.96
C TYR A 27 -11.88 -2.76 -21.01
N VAL A 28 -11.95 -3.97 -21.54
CA VAL A 28 -11.57 -5.20 -20.82
C VAL A 28 -10.49 -5.91 -21.63
N LEU A 29 -9.38 -6.25 -20.97
CA LEU A 29 -8.34 -7.09 -21.53
C LEU A 29 -8.78 -8.54 -21.51
N LEU A 30 -8.79 -9.19 -22.67
CA LEU A 30 -9.17 -10.58 -22.84
C LEU A 30 -8.14 -11.30 -23.70
N CYS A 31 -8.15 -12.62 -23.63
CA CYS A 31 -7.21 -13.46 -24.37
C CYS A 31 -7.96 -14.37 -25.33
N ASP A 32 -7.42 -14.46 -26.53
CA ASP A 32 -7.81 -15.40 -27.57
C ASP A 32 -6.91 -16.62 -27.49
N VAL A 33 -7.46 -17.73 -27.00
CA VAL A 33 -6.72 -18.97 -26.74
C VAL A 33 -6.90 -19.93 -27.91
N ALA A 34 -5.84 -20.10 -28.70
CA ALA A 34 -5.80 -21.04 -29.81
C ALA A 34 -5.83 -22.50 -29.31
N ALA A 35 -6.12 -23.43 -30.23
CA ALA A 35 -6.23 -24.86 -29.90
C ALA A 35 -4.93 -25.49 -29.38
N ASP A 36 -3.78 -24.87 -29.68
CA ASP A 36 -2.45 -25.27 -29.20
C ASP A 36 -2.09 -24.66 -27.83
N GLY A 37 -3.00 -23.88 -27.23
CA GLY A 37 -2.80 -23.18 -25.97
C GLY A 37 -2.14 -21.81 -26.09
N THR A 38 -1.78 -21.36 -27.30
CA THR A 38 -1.26 -20.00 -27.52
C THR A 38 -2.32 -18.97 -27.15
N SER A 39 -1.99 -18.07 -26.21
CA SER A 39 -2.88 -17.03 -25.70
C SER A 39 -2.49 -15.66 -26.26
N THR A 40 -3.33 -15.07 -27.10
CA THR A 40 -3.11 -13.75 -27.70
C THR A 40 -4.00 -12.69 -27.03
N PRO A 41 -3.45 -11.69 -26.34
CA PRO A 41 -4.23 -10.65 -25.68
C PRO A 41 -4.82 -9.63 -26.67
N PHE A 42 -6.04 -9.17 -26.39
CA PHE A 42 -6.75 -8.14 -27.15
C PHE A 42 -7.70 -7.34 -26.23
N LEU A 43 -8.26 -6.24 -26.74
CA LEU A 43 -9.20 -5.38 -26.00
C LEU A 43 -10.64 -5.60 -26.46
N ARG A 44 -11.55 -5.73 -25.50
CA ARG A 44 -13.00 -5.64 -25.71
C ARG A 44 -13.47 -4.29 -25.20
N ARG A 45 -13.94 -3.44 -26.11
CA ARG A 45 -14.56 -2.17 -25.79
C ARG A 45 -16.06 -2.34 -25.67
N PHE A 46 -16.61 -1.90 -24.55
CA PHE A 46 -18.04 -1.71 -24.35
C PHE A 46 -18.35 -0.23 -24.48
N THR A 47 -19.50 0.10 -25.05
CA THR A 47 -19.96 1.47 -25.14
C THR A 47 -21.38 1.49 -24.66
N HIS A 48 -21.63 2.19 -23.55
CA HIS A 48 -22.95 2.33 -22.96
C HIS A 48 -23.58 3.66 -23.38
N ALA A 49 -24.89 3.65 -23.62
CA ALA A 49 -25.68 4.85 -23.80
C ALA A 49 -25.87 5.59 -22.46
N GLN A 50 -26.41 6.80 -22.52
CA GLN A 50 -26.64 7.65 -21.35
C GLN A 50 -27.51 7.00 -20.26
N ASP A 51 -28.41 6.08 -20.64
CA ASP A 51 -29.26 5.33 -19.72
C ASP A 51 -28.56 4.10 -19.10
N GLY A 52 -27.28 3.89 -19.41
CA GLY A 52 -26.48 2.74 -18.98
C GLY A 52 -26.71 1.48 -19.82
N SER A 53 -27.57 1.51 -20.84
CA SER A 53 -27.76 0.36 -21.72
C SER A 53 -26.56 0.14 -22.63
N LEU A 54 -26.21 -1.12 -22.90
CA LEU A 54 -25.12 -1.45 -23.82
C LEU A 54 -25.50 -1.06 -25.25
N SER A 55 -24.84 -0.02 -25.77
CA SER A 55 -25.06 0.52 -27.12
C SER A 55 -24.27 -0.27 -28.17
N SER A 56 -23.00 -0.56 -27.92
CA SER A 56 -22.18 -1.35 -28.85
C SER A 56 -21.00 -2.03 -28.16
N THR A 57 -20.43 -3.01 -28.87
CA THR A 57 -19.18 -3.67 -28.49
C THR A 57 -18.23 -3.72 -29.67
N ALA A 58 -16.94 -3.46 -29.44
CA ALA A 58 -15.88 -3.63 -30.44
C ALA A 58 -14.76 -4.51 -29.90
N THR A 59 -14.16 -5.31 -30.77
CA THR A 59 -12.97 -6.09 -30.46
C THR A 59 -11.78 -5.48 -31.19
N LEU A 60 -10.75 -5.12 -30.44
CA LEU A 60 -9.65 -4.28 -30.90
C LEU A 60 -8.31 -4.91 -30.50
N ALA A 61 -7.27 -4.64 -31.27
CA ALA A 61 -5.90 -4.93 -30.86
C ALA A 61 -5.53 -4.08 -29.63
N LEU A 62 -4.37 -4.36 -29.05
CA LEU A 62 -3.89 -3.65 -27.85
C LEU A 62 -3.62 -2.16 -28.07
N ASP A 63 -3.58 -1.69 -29.31
CA ASP A 63 -3.51 -0.26 -29.65
C ASP A 63 -4.84 0.49 -29.46
N GLY A 64 -5.94 -0.23 -29.14
CA GLY A 64 -7.25 0.35 -28.89
C GLY A 64 -7.96 0.93 -30.12
N SER A 65 -7.46 0.67 -31.34
CA SER A 65 -8.01 1.24 -32.57
C SER A 65 -8.09 0.26 -33.74
N THR A 66 -7.14 -0.65 -33.88
CA THR A 66 -7.13 -1.67 -34.93
C THR A 66 -8.15 -2.75 -34.59
N ALA A 67 -9.00 -3.15 -35.54
CA ALA A 67 -9.95 -4.25 -35.30
C ALA A 67 -9.22 -5.58 -35.08
N TYR A 68 -9.69 -6.36 -34.10
CA TYR A 68 -9.18 -7.71 -33.81
C TYR A 68 -10.31 -8.74 -33.93
N THR A 69 -10.05 -9.85 -34.61
CA THR A 69 -10.99 -10.96 -34.74
C THR A 69 -10.41 -12.19 -34.04
N PRO A 70 -10.98 -12.60 -32.90
CA PRO A 70 -10.55 -13.82 -32.23
C PRO A 70 -10.72 -15.05 -33.13
N THR A 71 -9.73 -15.93 -33.11
CA THR A 71 -9.72 -17.18 -33.90
C THR A 71 -9.84 -18.43 -33.04
N GLY A 72 -9.62 -18.30 -31.74
CA GLY A 72 -9.74 -19.33 -30.73
C GLY A 72 -10.82 -19.02 -29.70
N THR A 73 -10.65 -19.60 -28.50
CA THR A 73 -11.58 -19.41 -27.38
C THR A 73 -11.24 -18.15 -26.63
N VAL A 74 -12.21 -17.23 -26.56
CA VAL A 74 -12.09 -16.00 -25.80
C VAL A 74 -12.26 -16.27 -24.30
N GLY A 75 -11.31 -15.84 -23.50
CA GLY A 75 -11.35 -15.93 -22.03
C GLY A 75 -10.65 -14.79 -21.34
N VAL A 76 -10.66 -14.83 -20.00
CA VAL A 76 -9.79 -13.97 -19.19
C VAL A 76 -8.36 -14.42 -19.42
N CYS A 77 -7.44 -13.46 -19.62
CA CYS A 77 -6.03 -13.78 -19.71
C CYS A 77 -5.59 -14.48 -18.42
N SER A 78 -5.07 -15.70 -18.55
CA SER A 78 -4.48 -16.38 -17.40
C SER A 78 -3.31 -15.55 -16.90
N ALA A 79 -3.25 -15.29 -15.59
CA ALA A 79 -2.06 -14.76 -14.98
C ALA A 79 -0.94 -15.76 -15.30
N ASP A 80 0.12 -15.27 -15.95
CA ASP A 80 1.27 -16.07 -16.28
C ASP A 80 1.78 -16.72 -14.99
N SER A 81 1.93 -18.04 -14.98
CA SER A 81 2.33 -18.81 -13.80
C SER A 81 3.78 -18.55 -13.38
N THR A 82 4.43 -17.55 -14.00
CA THR A 82 5.73 -16.98 -13.65
C THR A 82 5.63 -15.97 -12.51
N THR A 83 4.42 -15.60 -12.09
CA THR A 83 4.24 -14.98 -10.77
C THR A 83 4.58 -16.02 -9.72
N THR A 84 5.79 -15.91 -9.16
CA THR A 84 6.17 -16.57 -7.91
C THR A 84 4.96 -16.44 -6.98
N PRO A 85 4.47 -17.55 -6.38
CA PRO A 85 3.35 -17.44 -5.46
C PRO A 85 3.70 -16.34 -4.47
N VAL A 86 2.82 -15.34 -4.34
CA VAL A 86 2.88 -14.43 -3.21
C VAL A 86 2.67 -15.33 -2.01
N THR A 87 3.76 -15.78 -1.40
CA THR A 87 3.71 -16.42 -0.10
C THR A 87 3.08 -15.37 0.78
N THR A 88 1.87 -15.63 1.26
CA THR A 88 1.27 -14.85 2.34
C THR A 88 2.19 -15.00 3.53
N GLN A 89 3.13 -14.07 3.67
CA GLN A 89 4.01 -14.02 4.82
C GLN A 89 3.15 -13.53 5.97
N THR A 90 2.89 -14.41 6.94
CA THR A 90 2.10 -14.03 8.11
C THR A 90 3.01 -13.19 9.00
N ALA A 91 2.83 -11.87 8.96
CA ALA A 91 3.46 -10.99 9.92
C ALA A 91 2.94 -11.34 11.32
N SER A 92 3.84 -11.67 12.24
CA SER A 92 3.53 -11.88 13.64
C SER A 92 3.64 -10.55 14.37
N THR A 93 2.69 -10.28 15.27
CA THR A 93 2.71 -9.09 16.12
C THR A 93 3.02 -9.49 17.55
N HIS A 94 3.92 -8.74 18.18
CA HIS A 94 4.40 -9.03 19.52
C HIS A 94 4.32 -7.78 20.38
N ARG A 95 4.17 -7.99 21.69
CA ARG A 95 4.17 -6.91 22.68
C ARG A 95 4.77 -7.39 23.99
N GLN A 96 5.76 -6.64 24.48
CA GLN A 96 6.38 -6.83 25.79
C GLN A 96 6.14 -5.59 26.66
N VAL A 97 5.72 -5.81 27.91
CA VAL A 97 5.68 -4.76 28.93
C VAL A 97 6.91 -4.90 29.82
N LEU A 98 7.64 -3.81 29.96
CA LEU A 98 8.81 -3.67 30.82
C LEU A 98 8.40 -2.84 32.03
N ASN A 99 8.39 -3.46 33.21
CA ASN A 99 7.99 -2.83 34.48
C ASN A 99 9.01 -3.05 35.60
N THR A 100 10.18 -3.59 35.24
CA THR A 100 11.29 -3.90 36.14
C THR A 100 12.57 -3.40 35.49
N ALA A 101 13.51 -2.92 36.29
CA ALA A 101 14.78 -2.42 35.78
C ALA A 101 15.53 -3.51 34.98
N GLY A 102 16.02 -3.14 33.80
CA GLY A 102 16.71 -4.06 32.90
C GLY A 102 16.73 -3.55 31.47
N THR A 103 17.40 -4.31 30.60
CA THR A 103 17.50 -4.02 29.17
C THR A 103 16.75 -5.09 28.38
N PHE A 104 15.88 -4.64 27.49
CA PHE A 104 15.16 -5.48 26.53
C PHE A 104 15.74 -5.23 25.14
N ASP A 105 16.27 -6.28 24.52
CA ASP A 105 16.75 -6.26 23.14
C ASP A 105 15.69 -6.85 22.22
N VAL A 106 15.16 -6.04 21.30
CA VAL A 106 14.09 -6.46 20.39
C VAL A 106 14.62 -7.50 19.41
N PHE A 107 15.81 -7.28 18.84
CA PHE A 107 16.39 -8.18 17.83
C PHE A 107 16.91 -9.48 18.43
N GLY A 108 17.38 -9.44 19.68
CA GLY A 108 17.74 -10.65 20.43
C GLY A 108 16.54 -11.50 20.87
N THR A 109 15.33 -10.90 20.92
CA THR A 109 14.09 -11.59 21.32
C THR A 109 13.30 -12.08 20.11
N ALA A 110 13.33 -11.33 19.00
CA ALA A 110 12.65 -11.68 17.76
C ALA A 110 13.14 -13.03 17.22
N THR A 111 12.21 -13.81 16.68
CA THR A 111 12.54 -15.11 16.06
C THR A 111 12.67 -15.03 14.54
N GLY A 112 12.13 -13.95 13.96
CA GLY A 112 12.19 -13.66 12.54
C GLY A 112 12.74 -12.26 12.23
N THR A 113 12.54 -11.83 10.99
CA THR A 113 12.94 -10.51 10.50
C THR A 113 12.01 -9.43 11.04
N VAL A 114 12.53 -8.54 11.89
CA VAL A 114 11.77 -7.40 12.42
C VAL A 114 11.51 -6.36 11.32
N GLU A 115 10.26 -5.93 11.18
CA GLU A 115 9.85 -4.96 10.17
C GLU A 115 9.51 -3.60 10.79
N SER A 116 8.93 -3.61 12.00
CA SER A 116 8.59 -2.38 12.70
C SER A 116 8.67 -2.57 14.21
N VAL A 117 9.00 -1.48 14.91
CA VAL A 117 9.04 -1.43 16.37
C VAL A 117 8.41 -0.12 16.82
N THR A 118 7.53 -0.18 17.81
CA THR A 118 6.99 0.97 18.53
C THR A 118 7.31 0.84 20.01
N VAL A 119 7.95 1.86 20.57
CA VAL A 119 8.21 1.97 22.01
C VAL A 119 7.32 3.07 22.56
N SER A 120 6.49 2.74 23.56
CA SER A 120 5.59 3.66 24.24
C SER A 120 5.88 3.68 25.74
N VAL A 121 6.24 4.84 26.28
CA VAL A 121 6.50 5.02 27.71
C VAL A 121 5.20 5.38 28.40
N ILE A 122 4.67 4.45 29.19
CA ILE A 122 3.42 4.63 29.95
C ILE A 122 3.69 5.45 31.21
N ALA A 123 4.78 5.16 31.91
CA ALA A 123 5.25 5.90 33.07
C ALA A 123 6.78 5.91 33.10
N ALA A 124 7.35 7.00 33.61
CA ALA A 124 8.79 7.15 33.79
C ALA A 124 9.10 7.43 35.26
N GLY A 125 10.08 6.71 35.81
CA GLY A 125 10.69 6.98 37.10
C GLY A 125 11.60 8.22 37.04
N ALA A 126 12.31 8.48 38.13
CA ALA A 126 13.05 9.74 38.33
C ALA A 126 14.06 10.08 37.21
N THR A 127 14.62 9.07 36.55
CA THR A 127 15.60 9.26 35.46
C THR A 127 15.07 8.87 34.07
N GLY A 128 13.88 8.27 34.00
CA GLY A 128 13.28 7.72 32.79
C GLY A 128 14.03 6.57 32.11
N PRO A 129 13.37 5.90 31.15
CA PRO A 129 13.97 4.88 30.31
C PRO A 129 14.82 5.50 29.19
N THR A 130 15.66 4.68 28.56
CA THR A 130 16.45 5.07 27.38
C THR A 130 16.27 4.05 26.26
N VAL A 131 16.25 4.53 25.02
CA VAL A 131 16.33 3.68 23.82
C VAL A 131 17.70 3.82 23.19
N THR A 132 18.33 2.70 22.86
CA THR A 132 19.60 2.65 22.15
C THR A 132 19.38 2.06 20.76
N THR A 133 19.76 2.81 19.74
CA THR A 133 19.77 2.39 18.33
C THR A 133 21.17 2.55 17.74
N ALA A 134 21.35 2.24 16.45
CA ALA A 134 22.60 2.48 15.73
C ALA A 134 23.06 3.96 15.76
N SER A 135 22.12 4.92 15.87
CA SER A 135 22.43 6.34 15.94
C SER A 135 22.85 6.82 17.35
N GLY A 136 22.74 5.96 18.37
CA GLY A 136 23.10 6.29 19.75
C GLY A 136 21.97 6.01 20.75
N THR A 137 22.15 6.52 21.96
CA THR A 137 21.18 6.37 23.06
C THR A 137 20.46 7.66 23.33
N SER A 138 19.13 7.59 23.41
CA SER A 138 18.25 8.72 23.69
C SER A 138 17.38 8.45 24.92
N PRO A 139 17.22 9.42 25.83
CA PRO A 139 16.23 9.32 26.90
C PRO A 139 14.82 9.40 26.32
N MET A 140 13.87 8.76 26.99
CA MET A 140 12.44 8.92 26.71
C MET A 140 11.70 9.39 27.95
N PHE A 141 10.59 10.11 27.73
CA PHE A 141 9.78 10.67 28.80
C PHE A 141 8.40 10.00 28.89
N ALA A 142 7.74 10.14 30.03
CA ALA A 142 6.39 9.61 30.21
C ALA A 142 5.41 10.18 29.16
N GLY A 143 4.64 9.31 28.52
CA GLY A 143 3.72 9.66 27.45
C GLY A 143 4.35 9.71 26.06
N GLU A 144 5.67 9.57 25.93
CA GLU A 144 6.35 9.56 24.64
C GLU A 144 6.14 8.22 23.92
N SER A 145 6.04 8.28 22.59
CA SER A 145 6.08 7.10 21.74
C SER A 145 6.94 7.35 20.51
N VAL A 146 7.76 6.38 20.15
CA VAL A 146 8.62 6.44 18.96
C VAL A 146 8.47 5.14 18.18
N THR A 147 8.38 5.28 16.86
CA THR A 147 8.22 4.15 15.93
C THR A 147 9.35 4.14 14.91
N TRP A 148 9.85 2.95 14.64
CA TRP A 148 10.76 2.64 13.55
C TRP A 148 10.10 1.62 12.63
N SER A 149 10.26 1.80 11.33
CA SER A 149 9.73 0.89 10.30
C SER A 149 10.76 0.73 9.20
N ALA A 150 10.88 -0.47 8.66
CA ALA A 150 11.58 -0.69 7.41
C ALA A 150 10.96 0.19 6.32
N LEU A 151 11.82 0.81 5.50
CA LEU A 151 11.36 1.48 4.30
C LEU A 151 11.35 0.44 3.18
N PRO A 152 10.31 0.39 2.34
CA PRO A 152 10.31 -0.49 1.19
C PRO A 152 11.35 0.01 0.19
N ASP A 153 12.55 -0.59 0.21
CA ASP A 153 13.56 -0.35 -0.79
C ASP A 153 13.52 -1.45 -1.85
N VAL A 154 12.87 -1.14 -2.97
CA VAL A 154 12.79 -2.02 -4.15
C VAL A 154 14.15 -2.27 -4.82
N ALA A 155 15.18 -1.46 -4.52
CA ALA A 155 16.52 -1.57 -5.10
C ALA A 155 17.51 -2.32 -4.19
N ALA A 156 17.33 -2.27 -2.86
CA ALA A 156 18.14 -3.02 -1.89
C ALA A 156 17.53 -4.36 -1.46
N GLY A 157 16.26 -4.62 -1.79
CA GLY A 157 15.60 -5.90 -1.52
C GLY A 157 15.39 -6.19 -0.03
N SER A 158 15.33 -5.16 0.82
CA SER A 158 15.23 -5.34 2.26
C SER A 158 14.10 -4.51 2.87
N ASP A 159 12.96 -5.17 3.07
CA ASP A 159 11.87 -4.71 3.96
C ASP A 159 12.20 -5.04 5.44
N GLU A 160 13.49 -4.99 5.81
CA GLU A 160 13.98 -5.33 7.16
C GLU A 160 14.43 -4.08 7.90
N LEU A 161 14.00 -3.97 9.15
CA LEU A 161 14.55 -2.99 10.07
C LEU A 161 15.86 -3.55 10.63
N THR A 162 16.99 -2.91 10.33
CA THR A 162 18.30 -3.36 10.81
C THR A 162 18.84 -2.46 11.93
N GLY A 163 19.46 -3.06 12.94
CA GLY A 163 20.29 -2.35 13.91
C GLY A 163 20.37 -3.11 15.23
N PRO A 164 21.08 -2.58 16.24
CA PRO A 164 20.62 -2.78 17.59
C PRO A 164 19.37 -1.91 17.81
N LEU A 165 18.40 -2.42 18.56
CA LEU A 165 17.32 -1.64 19.17
C LEU A 165 17.01 -2.25 20.52
N SER A 166 17.47 -1.57 21.57
CA SER A 166 17.25 -2.01 22.94
C SER A 166 16.64 -0.90 23.80
N VAL A 167 15.72 -1.29 24.68
CA VAL A 167 15.09 -0.40 25.66
C VAL A 167 15.63 -0.73 27.04
N THR A 168 16.27 0.25 27.69
CA THR A 168 16.71 0.12 29.08
C THR A 168 15.76 0.86 29.99
N THR A 169 15.19 0.13 30.94
CA THR A 169 14.28 0.64 31.97
C THR A 169 14.95 0.60 33.34
N LYS A 170 14.48 1.46 34.23
CA LYS A 170 14.91 1.59 35.62
C LYS A 170 13.71 1.44 36.55
N ALA A 171 13.97 1.43 37.85
CA ALA A 171 12.91 1.31 38.85
C ALA A 171 11.88 2.43 38.70
N GLY A 172 10.60 2.05 38.58
CA GLY A 172 9.49 2.98 38.39
C GLY A 172 9.13 3.29 36.93
N ASP A 173 9.90 2.81 35.96
CA ASP A 173 9.52 2.90 34.55
C ASP A 173 8.48 1.84 34.19
N VAL A 174 7.54 2.20 33.32
CA VAL A 174 6.61 1.27 32.67
C VAL A 174 6.60 1.57 31.18
N VAL A 175 7.12 0.64 30.38
CA VAL A 175 7.26 0.80 28.92
C VAL A 175 6.61 -0.37 28.20
N ALA A 176 5.83 -0.09 27.16
CA ALA A 176 5.35 -1.10 26.24
C ALA A 176 6.18 -1.04 24.95
N VAL A 177 6.76 -2.18 24.57
CA VAL A 177 7.46 -2.35 23.30
C VAL A 177 6.61 -3.28 22.45
N SER A 178 6.20 -2.83 21.27
CA SER A 178 5.47 -3.66 20.30
C SER A 178 6.29 -3.76 19.02
N TRP A 179 6.30 -4.93 18.38
CA TRP A 179 7.00 -5.11 17.12
C TRP A 179 6.25 -6.05 16.19
N THR A 180 6.54 -5.93 14.89
CA THR A 180 6.12 -6.89 13.88
C THR A 180 7.34 -7.62 13.34
N GLU A 181 7.22 -8.93 13.16
CA GLU A 181 8.26 -9.73 12.53
C GLU A 181 7.68 -10.68 11.50
N ARG A 182 8.53 -11.02 10.54
CA ARG A 182 8.25 -12.00 9.50
C ARG A 182 9.08 -13.26 9.78
N PRO A 183 8.52 -14.47 9.63
CA PRO A 183 9.25 -15.72 9.84
C PRO A 183 10.53 -15.83 9.01
#